data_AF-A0A329UHE1-F1
#
_entry.id   AF-A0A329UHE1-F1
#
_cell.length_a   1.000
_cell.length_b   1.000
_cell.length_c   1.000
_cell.angle_alpha   90.00
_cell.angle_beta   90.00
_cell.angle_gamma   90.00
#
_symmetry.space_group_name_H-M   'P 1'
#
loop_
_entity.id
_entity.type
_entity.pdbx_description
1 polymer ?
#
loop_
_entity_poly.entity_id
_entity_poly.type
_entity_poly.pdbx_seq_one_letter_code
_entity_poly.pdbx_strand_id
1 'polypeptide(L)'
;MIPKTIHYIWLGENEPNEHVKKCMQSWCILQDSGWNIKKWDDHSLQQLNMPKVVLAALEKKKYAFAADWLRLYALYLEGGVYLDTDVEVLKNLMTC
;
A
#
# COMPACT_ATOMS: atom_id res chain seq x y z
N MET A 1 12.47 11.64 -12.02
CA MET A 1 12.52 10.16 -12.06
C MET A 1 11.72 9.63 -10.89
N ILE A 2 10.85 8.64 -11.09
CA ILE A 2 9.97 8.10 -10.02
C ILE A 2 10.79 7.14 -9.13
N PRO A 3 10.76 7.27 -7.79
CA PRO A 3 11.38 6.30 -6.87
C PRO A 3 10.89 4.87 -7.10
N LYS A 4 11.78 3.88 -7.05
CA LYS A 4 11.43 2.47 -7.25
C LYS A 4 10.88 1.80 -5.98
N THR A 5 9.84 2.39 -5.42
CA THR A 5 9.12 1.85 -4.26
C THR A 5 7.65 1.66 -4.62
N ILE A 6 7.14 0.45 -4.41
CA ILE A 6 5.73 0.11 -4.44
C ILE A 6 5.20 0.19 -3.01
N HIS A 7 4.24 1.08 -2.76
CA HIS A 7 3.53 1.18 -1.51
C HIS A 7 2.21 0.42 -1.61
N TYR A 8 1.89 -0.38 -0.59
CA TYR A 8 0.55 -0.92 -0.41
C TYR A 8 0.14 -0.82 1.05
N ILE A 9 -1.16 -0.87 1.31
CA ILE A 9 -1.73 -0.70 2.64
C ILE A 9 -2.49 -1.96 3.03
N TRP A 10 -2.24 -2.46 4.23
CA TRP A 10 -3.02 -3.55 4.82
C TRP A 10 -3.25 -3.26 6.30
N LEU A 11 -4.49 -2.93 6.65
CA LEU A 11 -4.88 -2.50 8.00
C LEU A 11 -5.80 -3.53 8.66
N GLY A 12 -5.61 -3.72 9.96
CA GLY A 12 -6.33 -4.70 10.76
C GLY A 12 -5.71 -6.10 10.71
N GLU A 13 -6.28 -7.00 11.50
CA GLU A 13 -5.75 -8.35 11.76
C GLU A 13 -6.24 -9.40 10.74
N ASN A 14 -7.07 -9.01 9.78
CA ASN A 14 -7.62 -9.95 8.83
C ASN A 14 -6.53 -10.40 7.84
N GLU A 15 -6.45 -11.70 7.60
CA GLU A 15 -5.60 -12.24 6.54
C GLU A 15 -6.17 -11.92 5.15
N PRO A 16 -5.33 -11.64 4.15
CA PRO A 16 -5.77 -11.52 2.77
C PRO A 16 -6.49 -12.79 2.30
N ASN A 17 -7.57 -12.64 1.53
CA ASN A 17 -8.21 -13.79 0.90
C ASN A 17 -7.37 -14.31 -0.29
N GLU A 18 -7.72 -15.48 -0.83
CA GLU A 18 -6.95 -16.11 -1.91
C GLU A 18 -6.87 -15.27 -3.19
N HIS A 19 -7.86 -14.43 -3.49
CA HIS A 19 -7.81 -13.54 -4.64
C HIS A 19 -6.75 -12.44 -4.43
N VAL A 20 -6.78 -11.78 -3.28
CA VAL A 20 -5.79 -10.74 -2.91
C VAL A 20 -4.38 -11.33 -2.85
N LYS A 21 -4.21 -12.54 -2.27
CA LYS A 21 -2.91 -13.23 -2.27
C LYS A 21 -2.37 -13.45 -3.69
N LYS A 22 -3.22 -13.86 -4.63
CA LYS A 22 -2.83 -14.02 -6.05
C LYS A 22 -2.42 -12.69 -6.69
N CYS A 23 -3.18 -11.62 -6.44
CA CYS A 23 -2.80 -10.28 -6.89
C CYS A 23 -1.44 -9.87 -6.33
N MET A 24 -1.22 -9.99 -5.01
CA MET A 24 0.06 -9.66 -4.38
C MET A 24 1.23 -10.52 -4.88
N GLN A 25 0.99 -11.81 -5.19
CA GLN A 25 2.01 -12.69 -5.77
C GLN A 25 2.49 -12.19 -7.14
N SER A 26 1.60 -11.62 -7.97
CA SER A 26 1.98 -11.08 -9.28
C SER A 26 2.99 -9.93 -9.19
N TRP A 27 3.12 -9.28 -8.02
CA TRP A 27 4.03 -8.16 -7.81
C TRP A 27 5.51 -8.58 -7.80
N CYS A 28 5.81 -9.89 -7.76
CA CYS A 28 7.18 -10.39 -7.93
C CYS A 28 7.83 -9.87 -9.22
N ILE A 29 7.04 -9.66 -10.30
CA ILE A 29 7.51 -9.06 -11.56
C ILE A 29 8.19 -7.70 -11.34
N LEU A 30 7.67 -6.91 -10.39
CA LEU A 30 8.25 -5.61 -10.04
C LEU A 30 9.49 -5.80 -9.16
N GLN A 31 9.46 -6.71 -8.18
CA GLN A 31 10.63 -7.00 -7.36
C GLN A 31 11.81 -7.47 -8.21
N ASP A 32 11.58 -8.40 -9.14
CA ASP A 32 12.57 -8.90 -10.08
C ASP A 32 13.11 -7.79 -11.01
N SER A 33 12.31 -6.73 -11.21
CA SER A 33 12.69 -5.52 -11.96
C SER A 33 13.36 -4.43 -11.09
N GLY A 34 13.70 -4.77 -9.84
CA GLY A 34 14.40 -3.91 -8.89
C GLY A 34 13.52 -2.90 -8.16
N TRP A 35 12.22 -3.18 -8.01
CA TRP A 35 11.33 -2.38 -7.15
C TRP A 35 11.33 -2.92 -5.71
N ASN A 36 11.32 -2.02 -4.73
CA ASN A 36 11.10 -2.36 -3.34
C ASN A 36 9.60 -2.36 -3.04
N ILE A 37 9.08 -3.35 -2.32
CA ILE A 37 7.69 -3.36 -1.87
C ILE A 37 7.65 -2.98 -0.40
N LYS A 38 6.91 -1.91 -0.08
CA LYS A 38 6.73 -1.39 1.28
C LYS A 38 5.28 -1.53 1.70
N LYS A 39 5.05 -2.29 2.77
CA LYS A 39 3.78 -2.41 3.45
C LYS A 39 3.59 -1.25 4.42
N TRP A 40 2.39 -0.69 4.43
CA TRP A 40 1.91 0.20 5.48
C TRP A 40 0.77 -0.48 6.24
N ASP A 41 0.95 -0.63 7.55
CA ASP A 41 0.05 -1.35 8.44
C ASP A 41 -0.23 -0.60 9.75
N ASP A 42 -0.93 -1.24 10.68
CA ASP A 42 -1.27 -0.66 11.98
C ASP A 42 -0.02 -0.21 12.76
N HIS A 43 1.10 -0.91 12.62
CA HIS A 43 2.35 -0.49 13.26
C HIS A 43 2.93 0.77 12.61
N SER A 44 2.87 0.83 11.27
CA SER A 44 3.28 2.02 10.51
C SER A 44 2.48 3.25 10.95
N LEU A 45 1.18 3.08 11.17
CA LEU A 45 0.27 4.16 11.59
C LEU A 45 0.59 4.74 12.97
N GLN A 46 1.04 3.92 13.93
CA GLN A 46 1.38 4.38 15.29
C GLN A 46 2.50 5.43 15.31
N GLN A 47 3.29 5.49 14.25
CA GLN A 47 4.42 6.42 14.10
C GLN A 47 4.02 7.73 13.41
N LEU A 48 2.76 7.85 12.96
CA LEU A 48 2.29 8.97 12.14
C LEU A 48 1.48 9.97 12.96
N ASN A 49 1.73 11.26 12.72
CA ASN A 49 0.85 12.32 13.21
C ASN A 49 -0.36 12.47 12.27
N MET A 50 -1.39 11.66 12.51
CA MET A 50 -2.58 11.60 11.66
C MET A 50 -3.61 12.68 12.02
N PRO A 51 -4.35 13.21 11.02
CA PRO A 51 -5.52 14.03 11.27
C PRO A 51 -6.56 13.29 12.12
N LYS A 52 -7.27 14.02 13.00
CA LYS A 52 -8.31 13.46 13.89
C LYS A 52 -9.37 12.64 13.14
N VAL A 53 -9.71 13.02 11.90
CA VAL A 53 -10.69 12.29 11.08
C VAL A 53 -10.19 10.89 10.69
N VAL A 54 -8.89 10.71 10.46
CA VAL A 54 -8.28 9.42 10.14
C VAL A 54 -8.24 8.55 11.38
N LEU A 55 -7.86 9.11 12.53
CA LEU A 55 -7.91 8.42 13.82
C LEU A 55 -9.33 7.90 14.12
N ALA A 56 -10.34 8.76 13.98
CA ALA A 56 -11.73 8.37 14.20
C ALA A 56 -12.22 7.30 13.19
N ALA A 57 -11.69 7.30 11.97
CA ALA A 57 -11.98 6.27 10.98
C ALA A 57 -11.38 4.92 11.40
N LEU A 58 -10.13 4.90 11.89
CA LEU A 58 -9.47 3.70 12.40
C LEU A 58 -10.20 3.12 13.62
N GLU A 59 -10.58 3.96 14.58
CA GLU A 59 -11.38 3.56 15.76
C GLU A 59 -12.71 2.89 15.35
N LYS A 60 -13.32 3.36 14.26
CA LYS A 60 -14.56 2.80 13.70
C LYS A 60 -14.32 1.69 12.65
N LYS A 61 -13.08 1.20 12.52
CA LYS A 61 -12.65 0.18 11.55
C LYS A 61 -13.00 0.53 10.10
N LYS A 62 -13.04 1.81 9.76
CA LYS A 62 -13.24 2.32 8.40
C LYS A 62 -11.91 2.32 7.65
N TYR A 63 -11.33 1.13 7.47
CA TYR A 63 -9.98 0.96 6.93
C TYR A 63 -9.81 1.51 5.51
N ALA A 64 -10.82 1.40 4.65
CA ALA A 64 -10.78 1.99 3.30
C ALA A 64 -10.53 3.51 3.34
N PHE A 65 -11.23 4.23 4.24
CA PHE A 65 -11.04 5.67 4.41
C PHE A 65 -9.65 6.02 4.93
N ALA A 66 -9.15 5.24 5.91
CA ALA A 66 -7.80 5.44 6.42
C ALA A 66 -6.73 5.17 5.35
N ALA A 67 -6.95 4.14 4.51
CA ALA A 67 -6.08 3.80 3.40
C ALA A 67 -6.06 4.90 2.32
N ASP A 68 -7.19 5.55 2.04
CA ASP A 68 -7.26 6.69 1.11
C ASP A 68 -6.40 7.87 1.55
N TRP A 69 -6.34 8.14 2.86
CA TRP A 69 -5.43 9.16 3.37
C TRP A 69 -3.97 8.68 3.32
N LEU A 70 -3.72 7.44 3.76
CA LEU A 70 -2.38 6.90 3.88
C LEU A 70 -1.69 6.69 2.53
N ARG A 71 -2.43 6.41 1.44
CA ARG A 71 -1.85 6.32 0.09
C ARG A 71 -1.22 7.65 -0.32
N LEU A 72 -1.91 8.76 -0.04
CA LEU A 72 -1.44 10.10 -0.36
C LEU A 72 -0.27 10.49 0.54
N TYR A 73 -0.35 10.13 1.82
CA TYR A 73 0.74 10.36 2.78
C TYR A 73 2.04 9.63 2.38
N ALA A 74 1.95 8.35 2.01
CA ALA A 74 3.09 7.56 1.56
C ALA A 74 3.75 8.17 0.31
N LEU A 75 2.95 8.50 -0.71
CA LEU A 75 3.45 9.12 -1.94
C LEU A 75 4.01 10.52 -1.72
N TYR A 76 3.44 11.31 -0.80
CA TYR A 76 3.96 12.63 -0.45
C TYR A 76 5.35 12.55 0.18
N LEU A 77 5.56 11.57 1.07
CA LEU A 77 6.85 11.43 1.77
C LEU A 77 7.94 10.75 0.92
N GLU A 78 7.59 9.68 0.22
CA GLU A 78 8.57 8.77 -0.39
C GLU A 78 8.53 8.77 -1.92
N GLY A 79 7.53 9.42 -2.52
CA GLY A 79 7.23 9.27 -3.94
C GLY A 79 6.85 7.82 -4.27
N GLY A 80 7.26 7.35 -5.44
CA GLY A 80 7.03 5.97 -5.86
C GLY A 80 5.66 5.74 -6.49
N VAL A 81 5.18 4.50 -6.36
CA VAL A 81 3.90 4.04 -6.92
C VAL A 81 3.10 3.37 -5.83
N TYR A 82 1.79 3.61 -5.80
CA TYR A 82 0.87 2.94 -4.90
C TYR A 82 0.10 1.86 -5.66
N LEU A 83 -0.08 0.68 -5.06
CA LEU A 83 -0.93 -0.40 -5.56
C LEU A 83 -1.97 -0.79 -4.50
N ASP A 84 -3.22 -0.87 -4.92
CA ASP A 84 -4.26 -1.54 -4.14
C ASP A 84 -4.01 -3.05 -4.15
N THR A 85 -4.30 -3.73 -3.04
CA THR A 85 -3.91 -5.14 -2.85
C THR A 85 -4.63 -6.12 -3.78
N ASP A 86 -5.73 -5.70 -4.39
CA ASP A 86 -6.51 -6.44 -5.39
C ASP A 86 -6.06 -6.16 -6.83
N VAL A 87 -4.96 -5.44 -7.05
CA VAL A 87 -4.39 -5.19 -8.38
C VAL A 87 -3.42 -6.29 -8.79
N GLU A 88 -3.70 -6.91 -9.93
CA GLU A 88 -2.77 -7.81 -10.62
C GLU A 88 -1.78 -7.02 -11.49
N VAL A 89 -0.49 -7.35 -11.38
CA VAL A 89 0.57 -6.80 -12.22
C VAL A 89 0.89 -7.79 -13.33
N LEU A 90 0.68 -7.37 -14.57
CA LEU A 90 0.92 -8.21 -15.75
C LEU A 90 2.29 -7.99 -16.40
N LYS A 91 2.87 -6.79 -16.21
CA LYS A 91 4.14 -6.36 -16.81
C LYS A 91 4.84 -5.35 -15.89
N ASN A 92 6.13 -5.14 -16.13
CA ASN A 92 6.89 -4.10 -15.44
C ASN A 92 6.34 -2.69 -15.80
N LEU A 93 6.40 -1.77 -14.83
CA LEU A 93 5.92 -0.40 -14.97
C LEU A 93 6.81 0.51 -15.83
N MET A 94 8.06 0.11 -16.08
CA MET A 94 9.06 0.94 -16.77
C MET A 94 9.55 0.35 -18.11
N THR A 95 8.91 -0.69 -18.62
CA THR A 95 9.20 -1.19 -19.97
C THR A 95 8.56 -0.27 -20.99
N CYS A 96 9.40 0.43 -21.77
CA CYS A 96 9.01 0.98 -23.08
C CYS A 96 8.88 -0.16 -24.10
#